data_AF-A0A417CKZ4-F1
#
_entry.id   AF-A0A417CKZ4-F1
#
_cell.length_a   1.000
_cell.length_b   1.000
_cell.length_c   1.000
_cell.angle_alpha   90.00
_cell.angle_beta   90.00
_cell.angle_gamma   90.00
#
_symmetry.space_group_name_H-M   'P 1'
#
loop_
_entity.id
_entity.type
_entity.pdbx_description
1 polymer ?
#
loop_
_entity_poly.entity_id
_entity_poly.type
_entity_poly.pdbx_seq_one_letter_code
_entity_poly.pdbx_strand_id
1 'polypeptide(L)'
;MKKEEMTTDIENYTMSSLWVTMSSYLVLLFVKEFLTKHYLINFSIDLLVAVFAFYIALFQLKNDYKLLKKYQLSNKALLIQIITIIISFVIVLITLKSPFDAIFLILIIGYFLSKRSFKQEIMKKKS
;
A
#
# COMPACT_ATOMS: atom_id res chain seq x y z
N MET A 1 4.46 -27.64 12.53
CA MET A 1 4.27 -26.34 13.22
C MET A 1 5.02 -25.19 12.57
N LYS A 2 6.36 -25.08 12.64
CA LYS A 2 7.11 -23.87 12.17
C LYS A 2 6.91 -23.48 10.68
N LYS A 3 6.64 -24.45 9.80
CA LYS A 3 6.50 -24.22 8.34
C LYS A 3 5.11 -23.72 7.94
N GLU A 4 4.08 -24.13 8.69
CA GLU A 4 2.67 -23.79 8.44
C GLU A 4 2.35 -22.37 8.94
N GLU A 5 2.87 -22.01 10.11
CA GLU A 5 2.79 -20.63 10.62
C GLU A 5 3.46 -19.62 9.66
N MET A 6 4.61 -20.00 9.09
CA MET A 6 5.33 -19.16 8.12
C MET A 6 4.53 -18.96 6.81
N THR A 7 3.85 -19.99 6.32
CA THR A 7 3.00 -19.86 5.13
C THR A 7 1.82 -18.94 5.39
N THR A 8 1.18 -19.07 6.55
CA THR A 8 0.09 -18.17 6.96
C THR A 8 0.57 -16.73 7.08
N ASP A 9 1.75 -16.48 7.65
CA ASP A 9 2.30 -15.12 7.76
C ASP A 9 2.67 -14.50 6.40
N ILE A 10 3.07 -15.31 5.42
CA ILE A 10 3.28 -14.84 4.04
C ILE A 10 1.95 -14.46 3.38
N GLU A 11 0.88 -15.21 3.64
CA GLU A 11 -0.46 -14.89 3.16
C GLU A 11 -1.00 -13.62 3.83
N ASN A 12 -0.82 -13.50 5.15
CA ASN A 12 -1.18 -12.30 5.92
C ASN A 12 -0.46 -11.06 5.38
N TYR A 13 0.85 -11.15 5.12
CA TYR A 13 1.59 -10.06 4.48
C TYR A 13 1.05 -9.73 3.08
N THR A 14 0.72 -10.75 2.28
CA THR A 14 0.17 -10.56 0.94
C THR A 14 -1.15 -9.81 0.98
N MET A 15 -2.06 -10.19 1.89
CA MET A 15 -3.34 -9.52 2.06
C MET A 15 -3.18 -8.11 2.63
N SER A 16 -2.32 -7.94 3.63
CA SER A 16 -2.00 -6.65 4.23
C SER A 16 -1.47 -5.67 3.18
N SER A 17 -0.50 -6.09 2.38
CA SER A 17 0.09 -5.28 1.31
C SER A 17 -0.92 -4.92 0.20
N LEU A 18 -1.88 -5.81 -0.11
CA LEU A 18 -3.01 -5.48 -0.97
C LEU A 18 -3.93 -4.41 -0.35
N TRP A 19 -4.26 -4.55 0.94
CA TRP A 19 -5.06 -3.56 1.66
C TRP A 19 -4.38 -2.18 1.67
N VAL A 20 -3.07 -2.11 1.90
CA VAL A 20 -2.29 -0.86 1.80
C VAL A 20 -2.41 -0.28 0.40
N THR A 21 -2.26 -1.09 -0.64
CA THR A 21 -2.34 -0.65 -2.04
C THR A 21 -3.72 -0.04 -2.36
N MET A 22 -4.79 -0.74 -2.02
CA MET A 22 -6.16 -0.31 -2.30
C MET A 22 -6.56 0.92 -1.48
N SER A 23 -6.26 0.92 -0.19
CA SER A 23 -6.55 2.06 0.68
C SER A 23 -5.75 3.30 0.29
N SER A 24 -4.47 3.15 -0.06
CA SER A 24 -3.66 4.25 -0.57
C SER A 24 -4.22 4.80 -1.88
N TYR A 25 -4.68 3.94 -2.79
CA TYR A 25 -5.33 4.37 -4.03
C TYR A 25 -6.58 5.22 -3.76
N LEU A 26 -7.46 4.81 -2.83
CA LEU A 26 -8.64 5.59 -2.46
C LEU A 26 -8.29 6.96 -1.87
N VAL A 27 -7.27 7.02 -1.01
CA VAL A 27 -6.78 8.30 -0.46
C VAL A 27 -6.24 9.20 -1.57
N LEU A 28 -5.48 8.65 -2.52
CA LEU A 28 -4.92 9.42 -3.63
C LEU A 28 -5.99 9.89 -4.62
N LEU A 29 -7.03 9.08 -4.88
CA LEU A 29 -8.19 9.50 -5.66
C LEU A 29 -8.89 10.68 -4.97
N PHE A 30 -9.16 10.59 -3.67
CA PHE A 30 -9.75 11.70 -2.93
C PHE A 30 -8.89 12.98 -3.03
N VAL A 31 -7.57 12.86 -2.89
CA VAL A 31 -6.66 14.01 -3.06
C VAL A 31 -6.78 14.62 -4.46
N LYS A 32 -6.82 13.78 -5.51
CA LYS A 32 -6.98 14.25 -6.90
C LYS A 32 -8.29 15.03 -7.06
N GLU A 33 -9.40 14.43 -6.67
CA GLU A 33 -10.76 15.00 -6.77
C GLU A 33 -10.92 16.28 -5.92
N PHE A 34 -10.36 16.28 -4.71
CA PHE A 34 -10.33 17.47 -3.86
C PHE A 34 -9.60 18.65 -4.52
N LEU A 35 -8.48 18.39 -5.19
CA LEU A 35 -7.69 19.42 -5.88
C LEU A 35 -8.33 19.90 -7.18
N THR A 36 -9.09 19.04 -7.87
CA THR A 36 -9.81 19.39 -9.10
C THR A 36 -11.18 20.03 -8.82
N LYS A 37 -11.63 20.06 -7.56
CA LYS A 37 -12.96 20.52 -7.12
C LYS A 37 -14.12 19.76 -7.75
N HIS A 38 -13.85 18.58 -8.28
CA HIS A 38 -14.85 17.63 -8.71
C HIS A 38 -14.99 16.61 -7.58
N TYR A 39 -16.17 16.51 -6.98
CA TYR A 39 -16.43 15.50 -5.95
C TYR A 39 -17.13 14.32 -6.61
N LEU A 40 -16.82 13.09 -6.19
CA LEU A 40 -17.39 11.87 -6.77
C LEU A 40 -18.86 11.72 -6.37
N ILE A 41 -19.19 12.01 -5.10
CA ILE A 41 -20.56 11.96 -4.57
C ILE A 41 -20.89 13.26 -3.85
N ASN A 42 -20.14 13.55 -2.79
CA ASN A 42 -20.24 14.77 -1.98
C ASN A 42 -18.96 14.85 -1.14
N PHE A 43 -18.40 16.06 -0.99
CA PHE A 43 -17.20 16.31 -0.19
C PHE A 43 -17.19 15.56 1.15
N SER A 44 -18.30 15.58 1.90
CA SER A 44 -18.37 14.94 3.22
C SER A 44 -18.25 13.41 3.17
N ILE A 45 -18.84 12.77 2.15
CA ILE A 45 -18.79 11.31 1.99
C ILE A 45 -17.40 10.90 1.52
N ASP A 46 -16.88 11.59 0.51
CA ASP A 46 -15.57 11.32 -0.05
C ASP A 46 -14.46 11.50 1.02
N LEU A 47 -14.58 12.52 1.87
CA LEU A 47 -13.70 12.75 3.01
C LEU A 47 -13.76 11.61 4.04
N LEU A 48 -14.96 11.14 4.40
CA LEU A 48 -15.13 10.04 5.35
C LEU A 48 -14.44 8.78 4.84
N VAL A 49 -14.68 8.43 3.58
CA VAL A 49 -14.05 7.27 2.93
C VAL A 49 -12.53 7.42 2.92
N ALA A 50 -12.01 8.61 2.59
CA ALA A 50 -10.57 8.87 2.58
C ALA A 50 -9.93 8.73 3.97
N VAL A 51 -10.58 9.25 5.03
CA VAL A 51 -10.09 9.12 6.41
C VAL A 51 -10.07 7.65 6.85
N PHE A 52 -11.12 6.89 6.54
CA PHE A 52 -11.19 5.47 6.88
C PHE A 52 -10.15 4.65 6.12
N ALA A 53 -9.97 4.92 4.82
CA ALA A 53 -8.92 4.30 4.01
C ALA A 53 -7.53 4.64 4.54
N PHE A 54 -7.27 5.90 4.89
CA PHE A 54 -5.99 6.32 5.46
C PHE A 54 -5.68 5.59 6.78
N TYR A 55 -6.69 5.43 7.65
CA TYR A 55 -6.55 4.64 8.87
C TYR A 55 -6.19 3.18 8.57
N ILE A 56 -6.87 2.53 7.62
CA ILE A 56 -6.56 1.16 7.19
C ILE A 56 -5.11 1.06 6.67
N ALA A 57 -4.69 2.01 5.82
CA ALA A 57 -3.33 2.01 5.27
C ALA A 57 -2.26 2.04 6.37
N LEU A 58 -2.42 2.94 7.36
CA LEU A 58 -1.50 3.05 8.49
C LEU A 58 -1.51 1.81 9.39
N PHE A 59 -2.70 1.26 9.66
CA PHE A 59 -2.85 0.05 10.47
C PHE A 59 -2.14 -1.14 9.82
N GLN A 60 -2.27 -1.30 8.51
CA GLN A 60 -1.66 -2.41 7.78
C GLN A 60 -0.16 -2.24 7.57
N LEU A 61 0.34 -1.01 7.33
CA LEU A 61 1.78 -0.74 7.36
C LEU A 61 2.41 -1.09 8.71
N LYS A 62 1.70 -0.83 9.82
CA LYS A 62 2.15 -1.23 11.16
C LYS A 62 2.18 -2.75 11.33
N ASN A 63 1.21 -3.48 10.76
CA ASN A 63 1.20 -4.94 10.79
C ASN A 63 2.33 -5.54 9.94
N ASP A 64 2.59 -5.00 8.75
CA ASP A 64 3.73 -5.38 7.91
C ASP A 64 5.06 -5.17 8.64
N TYR A 65 5.22 -4.04 9.34
CA TYR A 65 6.39 -3.79 10.17
C TYR A 65 6.56 -4.81 11.31
N LYS A 66 5.48 -5.18 11.99
CA LYS A 66 5.51 -6.22 13.04
C LYS A 66 5.94 -7.57 12.47
N LEU A 67 5.44 -7.95 11.28
CA LEU A 67 5.83 -9.19 10.61
C LEU A 67 7.31 -9.18 10.21
N LEU A 68 7.81 -8.07 9.66
CA LEU A 68 9.23 -7.91 9.36
C LEU A 68 10.09 -8.07 10.63
N LYS A 69 9.68 -7.47 11.74
CA LYS A 69 10.38 -7.59 13.03
C LYS A 69 10.30 -9.00 13.62
N LYS A 70 9.15 -9.68 13.50
CA LYS A 70 8.95 -11.07 13.95
C LYS A 70 9.99 -12.01 13.33
N TYR A 71 10.28 -11.82 12.04
CA TYR A 71 11.25 -12.62 11.31
C TYR A 71 12.65 -11.98 11.24
N GLN A 72 12.89 -10.85 11.91
CA GLN A 72 14.10 -10.00 11.82
C GLN A 72 14.58 -9.85 10.36
N LEU A 73 13.68 -9.42 9.50
CA LEU A 73 13.91 -9.12 8.09
C LEU A 73 14.31 -7.66 7.92
N SER A 74 14.84 -7.31 6.74
CA SER A 74 15.14 -5.93 6.41
C SER A 74 13.85 -5.15 6.15
N ASN A 75 13.85 -3.85 6.44
CA ASN A 75 12.72 -2.95 6.16
C ASN A 75 12.51 -2.67 4.66
N LYS A 76 13.20 -3.40 3.76
CA LYS A 76 13.18 -3.16 2.31
C LYS A 76 11.78 -3.27 1.73
N ALA A 77 11.05 -4.32 2.11
CA ALA A 77 9.71 -4.56 1.59
C ALA A 77 8.73 -3.45 1.97
N LEU A 78 8.84 -2.91 3.19
CA LEU A 78 8.04 -1.78 3.67
C LEU A 78 8.47 -0.45 3.05
N LEU A 79 9.78 -0.22 2.88
CA LEU A 79 10.30 0.95 2.17
C LEU A 79 9.80 1.02 0.73
N ILE A 80 9.73 -0.12 0.03
CA ILE A 80 9.14 -0.18 -1.32
C ILE A 80 7.71 0.35 -1.29
N GLN A 81 6.86 -0.11 -0.36
CA GLN A 81 5.48 0.37 -0.27
C GLN A 81 5.40 1.88 -0.03
N ILE A 82 6.17 2.41 0.93
CA ILE A 82 6.19 3.84 1.26
C ILE A 82 6.66 4.67 0.05
N ILE A 83 7.76 4.26 -0.58
CA ILE A 83 8.31 4.96 -1.75
C ILE A 83 7.31 4.93 -2.90
N THR A 84 6.65 3.81 -3.16
CA THR A 84 5.60 3.73 -4.19
C THR A 84 4.44 4.69 -3.87
N ILE A 85 3.96 4.76 -2.63
CA ILE A 85 2.90 5.70 -2.25
C ILE A 85 3.35 7.15 -2.47
N ILE A 86 4.58 7.50 -2.11
CA ILE A 86 5.14 8.85 -2.31
C ILE A 86 5.22 9.17 -3.81
N ILE A 87 5.75 8.26 -4.63
CA ILE A 87 5.83 8.44 -6.09
C ILE A 87 4.43 8.63 -6.66
N SER A 88 3.46 7.80 -6.26
CA SER A 88 2.08 7.91 -6.69
C SER A 88 1.45 9.25 -6.30
N PHE A 89 1.74 9.76 -5.10
CA PHE A 89 1.30 11.08 -4.66
C PHE A 89 1.90 12.21 -5.53
N VAL A 90 3.19 12.15 -5.84
CA VAL A 90 3.84 13.12 -6.74
C VAL A 90 3.20 13.08 -8.14
N ILE A 91 2.91 11.88 -8.66
CA ILE A 91 2.24 11.71 -9.94
C ILE A 91 0.85 12.35 -9.93
N VAL A 92 0.05 12.14 -8.88
CA VAL A 92 -1.28 12.79 -8.72
C VAL A 92 -1.16 14.31 -8.90
N LEU A 93 -0.17 14.94 -8.26
CA LEU A 93 0.02 16.39 -8.33
C LEU A 93 0.41 16.87 -9.75
N ILE A 94 1.17 16.07 -10.50
CA ILE A 94 1.58 16.40 -11.87
C ILE A 94 0.41 16.15 -12.85
N THR A 95 -0.42 15.14 -12.60
CA THR A 95 -1.47 14.68 -13.52
C THR A 95 -2.88 15.17 -13.17
N LEU A 96 -3.01 16.21 -12.35
CA LEU A 96 -4.31 16.74 -11.90
C LEU A 96 -5.30 17.02 -13.05
N LYS A 97 -4.82 17.53 -14.18
CA LYS A 97 -5.64 17.85 -15.36
C LYS A 97 -5.67 16.73 -16.41
N SER A 98 -4.97 15.62 -16.16
CA SER A 98 -4.90 14.50 -17.10
C SER A 98 -6.02 13.49 -16.81
N PRO A 99 -6.74 13.02 -17.84
CA PRO A 99 -7.68 11.91 -17.70
C PRO A 99 -6.97 10.57 -17.46
N PHE A 100 -5.64 10.51 -17.58
CA PHE A 100 -4.88 9.28 -17.42
C PHE A 100 -4.69 8.92 -15.95
N ASP A 101 -5.20 7.75 -15.54
CA ASP A 101 -5.06 7.20 -14.18
C ASP A 101 -3.95 6.15 -14.11
N ALA A 102 -2.70 6.62 -14.08
CA ALA A 102 -1.52 5.77 -13.89
C ALA A 102 -1.32 5.31 -12.45
N ILE A 103 -2.06 5.90 -11.50
CA ILE A 103 -1.78 5.82 -10.06
C ILE A 103 -1.96 4.39 -9.58
N PHE A 104 -3.07 3.77 -10.00
CA PHE A 104 -3.37 2.38 -9.68
C PHE A 104 -2.27 1.42 -10.18
N LEU A 105 -1.80 1.62 -11.41
CA LEU A 105 -0.77 0.79 -12.01
C LEU A 105 0.56 0.89 -11.26
N ILE A 106 0.98 2.10 -10.88
CA ILE A 106 2.20 2.33 -10.09
C ILE A 106 2.11 1.63 -8.73
N LEU A 107 0.97 1.77 -8.05
CA LEU A 107 0.72 1.12 -6.76
C LEU A 107 0.77 -0.41 -6.86
N ILE A 108 0.16 -1.00 -7.90
CA ILE A 108 0.21 -2.45 -8.15
C ILE A 108 1.65 -2.92 -8.39
N ILE A 109 2.44 -2.19 -9.17
CA ILE A 109 3.85 -2.54 -9.40
C ILE A 109 4.61 -2.52 -8.06
N GLY A 110 4.41 -1.49 -7.23
CA GLY A 110 5.00 -1.43 -5.90
C GLY A 110 4.59 -2.59 -5.00
N TYR A 111 3.31 -3.00 -5.04
CA TYR A 111 2.83 -4.20 -4.36
C TYR A 111 3.59 -5.46 -4.78
N PHE A 112 3.73 -5.71 -6.09
CA PHE A 112 4.43 -6.89 -6.58
C PHE A 112 5.91 -6.87 -6.19
N LEU A 113 6.58 -5.71 -6.24
CA LEU A 113 7.97 -5.55 -5.84
C LEU A 113 8.15 -5.79 -4.32
N SER A 114 7.28 -5.20 -3.50
CA SER A 114 7.28 -5.37 -2.05
C SER A 114 7.07 -6.83 -1.66
N LYS A 115 6.05 -7.48 -2.23
CA LYS A 115 5.76 -8.91 -2.05
C LYS A 115 6.93 -9.79 -2.45
N ARG A 116 7.57 -9.51 -3.58
CA ARG A 116 8.75 -10.24 -4.06
C ARG A 116 9.91 -10.10 -3.07
N SER A 117 10.20 -8.89 -2.60
CA SER A 117 11.26 -8.63 -1.62
C SER A 117 11.03 -9.39 -0.32
N PHE A 118 9.81 -9.31 0.23
CA PHE A 118 9.45 -10.01 1.47
C PHE A 118 9.61 -11.53 1.35
N LYS A 119 9.06 -12.13 0.29
CA LYS A 119 9.16 -13.58 0.06
C LYS A 119 10.61 -14.03 -0.10
N GLN A 120 11.42 -13.28 -0.84
CA GLN A 120 12.82 -13.61 -1.04
C GLN A 120 13.63 -13.59 0.27
N GLU A 121 13.41 -12.59 1.12
CA GLU A 121 14.11 -12.50 2.41
C GLU A 121 13.70 -13.61 3.38
N ILE A 122 12.39 -13.91 3.47
CA ILE A 122 11.91 -15.03 4.30
C ILE A 122 12.49 -16.36 3.82
N MET A 123 12.48 -16.62 2.51
CA MET A 123 12.98 -17.88 1.96
C MET A 123 14.49 -18.03 2.17
N LYS A 124 15.27 -16.95 2.06
CA LYS A 124 16.71 -16.98 2.35
C LYS A 124 17.01 -17.33 3.80
N LYS A 125 16.20 -16.85 4.75
CA LYS A 125 16.37 -17.12 6.18
C LYS A 125 15.96 -18.53 6.61
N LYS A 126 15.29 -19.25 5.71
CA LYS A 126 14.87 -20.66 5.89
C LYS A 126 15.95 -21.65 5.46
N SER A 127 16.86 -21.23 4.58
CA SER A 127 18.03 -22.01 4.11
C SER A 127 19.18 -21.89 5.08
#